data_AF-A0A1D2WI09-F1
#
_entry.id   AF-A0A1D2WI09-F1
#
_cell.length_a   1.000
_cell.length_b   1.000
_cell.length_c   1.000
_cell.angle_alpha   90.00
_cell.angle_beta   90.00
_cell.angle_gamma   90.00
#
_symmetry.space_group_name_H-M   'P 1'
#
loop_
_entity.id
_entity.type
_entity.pdbx_description
1 polymer ?
#
loop_
_entity_poly.entity_id
_entity_poly.type
_entity_poly.pdbx_seq_one_letter_code
_entity_poly.pdbx_strand_id
1 'polypeptide(L)'
;MEILTPDELKEKYTDAWITPYHEILTVTDNNEDKIELIEYHPCPVGSDWMITQYQRTSPLILEAKRDGNKHTYLVKKGKTTLDLKPSFCAAGIEEAIIGDDEIKIIHAGLAGAGVGAAFCRGKAAGVKRVEIFEKGGGSKVGKAAVVTPKLRKVIIGIDDTDIPTEGATWTLANNIATEIQDEKGYKYLEHITCQLYPNNPNKTKNCVSIILVFAVKDEDKEDLINSIKSKLKKDTLSENTAFVVYDKLDIPQEVKNYGIEAKKSMKSFEEAEKIAKRNNIHIEYVTGKAGLIGALAAIGLYNSPEEYAKVYSDE
;
A
#
# COMPACT_ATOMS: atom_id res chain seq x y z
N MET A 1 12.16 -27.26 -13.94
CA MET A 1 11.74 -26.20 -13.03
C MET A 1 12.14 -26.60 -11.63
N GLU A 2 12.81 -25.72 -10.90
CA GLU A 2 13.24 -25.95 -9.51
C GLU A 2 12.44 -25.02 -8.60
N ILE A 3 12.02 -25.52 -7.43
CA ILE A 3 11.24 -24.75 -6.46
C ILE A 3 12.03 -24.72 -5.16
N LEU A 4 12.18 -23.54 -4.57
CA LEU A 4 12.91 -23.34 -3.32
C LEU A 4 12.16 -22.40 -2.40
N THR A 5 12.10 -22.74 -1.13
CA THR A 5 11.65 -21.85 -0.05
C THR A 5 12.72 -20.79 0.27
N PRO A 6 12.38 -19.70 0.99
CA PRO A 6 13.36 -18.72 1.42
C PRO A 6 14.54 -19.32 2.22
N ASP A 7 14.30 -20.34 3.04
CA ASP A 7 15.34 -20.96 3.86
C ASP A 7 16.25 -21.86 3.03
N GLU A 8 15.70 -22.68 2.14
CA GLU A 8 16.49 -23.45 1.17
C GLU A 8 17.32 -22.53 0.26
N LEU A 9 16.78 -21.36 -0.14
CA LEU A 9 17.53 -20.35 -0.89
C LEU A 9 18.69 -19.75 -0.08
N LYS A 10 18.51 -19.51 1.21
CA LYS A 10 19.56 -19.01 2.11
C LYS A 10 20.69 -20.02 2.28
N GLU A 11 20.34 -21.30 2.43
CA GLU A 11 21.31 -22.39 2.58
C GLU A 11 22.06 -22.67 1.28
N LYS A 12 21.35 -22.73 0.16
CA LYS A 12 21.90 -23.17 -1.13
C LYS A 12 22.70 -22.09 -1.85
N TYR A 13 22.33 -20.83 -1.70
CA TYR A 13 22.92 -19.73 -2.46
C TYR A 13 23.51 -18.68 -1.52
N THR A 14 24.79 -18.84 -1.18
CA THR A 14 25.54 -17.90 -0.31
C THR A 14 26.42 -16.95 -1.11
N ASP A 15 26.15 -16.78 -2.40
CA ASP A 15 26.93 -15.94 -3.31
C ASP A 15 26.97 -14.48 -2.85
N ALA A 16 28.15 -13.86 -2.91
CA ALA A 16 28.36 -12.45 -2.55
C ALA A 16 27.54 -11.45 -3.41
N TRP A 17 26.96 -11.92 -4.52
CA TRP A 17 26.19 -11.13 -5.47
C TRP A 17 24.68 -11.10 -5.17
N ILE A 18 24.24 -11.80 -4.12
CA ILE A 18 22.84 -11.83 -3.70
C ILE A 18 22.66 -10.84 -2.54
N THR A 19 21.77 -9.88 -2.74
CA THR A 19 21.43 -8.85 -1.75
C THR A 19 19.97 -9.04 -1.32
N PRO A 20 19.70 -9.73 -0.20
CA PRO A 20 18.36 -10.06 0.23
C PRO A 20 17.53 -8.82 0.52
N TYR A 21 16.30 -8.77 0.00
CA TYR A 21 15.30 -7.79 0.42
C TYR A 21 14.83 -8.11 1.86
N HIS A 22 14.42 -7.09 2.60
CA HIS A 22 13.89 -7.29 3.95
C HIS A 22 12.53 -7.98 3.91
N GLU A 23 11.62 -7.47 3.08
CA GLU A 23 10.26 -8.00 2.94
C GLU A 23 9.73 -7.73 1.53
N ILE A 24 8.92 -8.66 1.03
CA ILE A 24 8.15 -8.53 -0.22
C ILE A 24 6.70 -8.82 0.10
N LEU A 25 5.82 -7.89 -0.25
CA LEU A 25 4.37 -8.03 -0.14
C LEU A 25 3.76 -7.84 -1.52
N THR A 26 2.69 -8.57 -1.80
CA THR A 26 1.85 -8.32 -2.96
C THR A 26 0.43 -8.12 -2.50
N VAL A 27 -0.17 -7.03 -2.96
CA VAL A 27 -1.48 -6.59 -2.52
C VAL A 27 -2.36 -6.38 -3.74
N THR A 28 -3.63 -6.76 -3.67
CA THR A 28 -4.60 -6.53 -4.74
C THR A 28 -5.96 -6.14 -4.16
N ASP A 29 -6.90 -5.76 -5.01
CA ASP A 29 -8.28 -5.47 -4.65
C ASP A 29 -9.25 -6.54 -5.16
N ASN A 30 -10.54 -6.32 -4.95
CA ASN A 30 -11.60 -7.25 -5.36
C ASN A 30 -11.75 -7.41 -6.89
N ASN A 31 -11.21 -6.48 -7.70
CA ASN A 31 -11.26 -6.62 -9.15
C ASN A 31 -10.17 -7.58 -9.65
N GLU A 32 -9.08 -7.74 -8.89
CA GLU A 32 -7.96 -8.63 -9.21
C GLU A 32 -7.35 -8.39 -10.61
N ASP A 33 -7.35 -7.12 -11.05
CA ASP A 33 -6.76 -6.67 -12.32
C ASP A 33 -5.35 -6.11 -12.16
N LYS A 34 -5.01 -5.67 -10.94
CA LYS A 34 -3.75 -4.99 -10.61
C LYS A 34 -3.18 -5.55 -9.31
N ILE A 35 -1.86 -5.48 -9.18
CA ILE A 35 -1.09 -5.88 -8.02
C ILE A 35 -0.22 -4.71 -7.62
N GLU A 36 -0.29 -4.32 -6.37
CA GLU A 36 0.72 -3.46 -5.76
C GLU A 36 1.80 -4.37 -5.17
N LEU A 37 2.93 -4.42 -5.87
CA LEU A 37 4.14 -5.12 -5.42
C LEU A 37 4.96 -4.14 -4.58
N ILE A 38 5.07 -4.46 -3.28
CA ILE A 38 5.81 -3.66 -2.30
C ILE A 38 7.08 -4.41 -1.92
N GLU A 39 8.22 -3.77 -2.11
CA GLU A 39 9.52 -4.37 -1.85
C GLU A 39 10.35 -3.49 -0.92
N TYR A 40 10.75 -4.02 0.23
CA TYR A 40 11.63 -3.34 1.16
C TYR A 40 13.08 -3.70 0.86
N HIS A 41 13.76 -2.82 0.13
CA HIS A 41 15.15 -2.97 -0.25
C HIS A 41 16.08 -2.87 0.99
N PRO A 42 17.25 -3.54 1.02
CA PRO A 42 18.15 -3.45 2.17
C PRO A 42 18.90 -2.13 2.25
N CYS A 43 18.99 -1.39 1.13
CA CYS A 43 19.55 -0.04 1.11
C CYS A 43 18.43 1.01 1.11
N PRO A 44 18.44 2.00 2.04
CA PRO A 44 17.44 3.06 2.11
C PRO A 44 17.47 4.06 0.96
N VAL A 45 18.60 4.20 0.25
CA VAL A 45 18.74 5.20 -0.84
C VAL A 45 19.53 4.64 -2.02
N GLY A 46 19.22 5.07 -3.25
CA GLY A 46 20.05 4.87 -4.45
C GLY A 46 19.61 3.76 -5.40
N SER A 47 18.47 3.13 -5.14
CA SER A 47 17.88 2.07 -5.97
C SER A 47 17.02 2.59 -7.13
N ASP A 48 17.09 3.89 -7.46
CA ASP A 48 16.29 4.55 -8.49
C ASP A 48 16.49 3.95 -9.89
N TRP A 49 17.65 3.35 -10.14
CA TRP A 49 17.91 2.58 -11.36
C TRP A 49 16.91 1.42 -11.49
N MET A 50 16.63 0.67 -10.42
CA MET A 50 15.68 -0.45 -10.49
C MET A 50 14.25 0.03 -10.76
N ILE A 51 13.81 1.10 -10.09
CA ILE A 51 12.49 1.71 -10.31
C ILE A 51 12.34 2.11 -11.78
N THR A 52 13.29 2.89 -12.29
CA THR A 52 13.26 3.43 -13.65
C THR A 52 13.34 2.34 -14.70
N GLN A 53 14.24 1.36 -14.53
CA GLN A 53 14.49 0.33 -15.53
C GLN A 53 13.40 -0.72 -15.58
N TYR A 54 12.86 -1.13 -14.43
CA TYR A 54 11.77 -2.11 -14.41
C TYR A 54 10.53 -1.53 -15.08
N GLN A 55 10.14 -0.29 -14.73
CA GLN A 55 9.00 0.39 -15.33
C GLN A 55 9.18 0.57 -16.84
N ARG A 56 10.38 0.94 -17.30
CA ARG A 56 10.71 1.05 -18.72
C ARG A 56 10.63 -0.28 -19.45
N THR A 57 11.16 -1.35 -18.84
CA THR A 57 11.30 -2.66 -19.47
C THR A 57 9.97 -3.42 -19.52
N SER A 58 9.09 -3.19 -18.55
CA SER A 58 7.91 -4.03 -18.30
C SER A 58 6.63 -3.27 -18.61
N PRO A 59 5.97 -3.52 -19.77
CA PRO A 59 4.67 -2.91 -20.09
C PRO A 59 3.56 -3.17 -19.07
N LEU A 60 3.71 -4.19 -18.22
CA LEU A 60 2.78 -4.49 -17.14
C LEU A 60 2.88 -3.50 -15.98
N ILE A 61 4.00 -2.78 -15.81
CA ILE A 61 4.18 -1.83 -14.71
C ILE A 61 3.57 -0.49 -15.12
N LEU A 62 2.43 -0.17 -14.51
CA LEU A 62 1.67 1.07 -14.75
C LEU A 62 2.34 2.27 -14.05
N GLU A 63 2.83 2.04 -12.84
CA GLU A 63 3.50 3.04 -12.02
C GLU A 63 4.61 2.37 -11.21
N ALA A 64 5.73 3.07 -11.02
CA ALA A 64 6.78 2.65 -10.09
C ALA A 64 7.24 3.86 -9.29
N LYS A 65 7.30 3.72 -7.97
CA LYS A 65 7.75 4.78 -7.06
C LYS A 65 8.59 4.21 -5.93
N ARG A 66 9.34 5.10 -5.28
CA ARG A 66 10.18 4.78 -4.12
C ARG A 66 9.97 5.81 -3.02
N ASP A 67 9.92 5.31 -1.79
CA ASP A 67 10.00 6.10 -0.57
C ASP A 67 10.99 5.44 0.38
N GLY A 68 12.15 6.06 0.59
CA GLY A 68 13.27 5.42 1.28
C GLY A 68 13.64 4.08 0.64
N ASN A 69 13.66 3.01 1.43
CA ASN A 69 13.86 1.64 0.94
C ASN A 69 12.61 0.96 0.38
N LYS A 70 11.42 1.53 0.53
CA LYS A 70 10.17 0.94 0.03
C LYS A 70 10.06 1.22 -1.47
N HIS A 71 10.12 0.18 -2.28
CA HIS A 71 9.76 0.24 -3.70
C HIS A 71 8.31 -0.19 -3.84
N THR A 72 7.55 0.51 -4.67
CA THR A 72 6.17 0.16 -4.98
C THR A 72 5.99 0.13 -6.48
N TYR A 73 5.55 -1.00 -7.01
CA TYR A 73 5.21 -1.18 -8.41
C TYR A 73 3.71 -1.50 -8.52
N LEU A 74 2.97 -0.70 -9.28
CA LEU A 74 1.60 -1.03 -9.66
C LEU A 74 1.65 -1.85 -10.95
N VAL A 75 1.43 -3.16 -10.83
CA VAL A 75 1.59 -4.14 -11.90
C VAL A 75 0.23 -4.62 -12.37
N LYS A 76 -0.05 -4.51 -13.66
CA LYS A 76 -1.24 -5.10 -14.29
C LYS A 76 -1.10 -6.61 -14.35
N LYS A 77 -2.15 -7.35 -13.99
CA LYS A 77 -2.24 -8.80 -14.19
C LYS A 77 -2.11 -9.14 -15.68
N GLY A 78 -1.37 -10.20 -15.98
CA GLY A 78 -1.24 -10.73 -17.33
C GLY A 78 0.20 -11.07 -17.68
N LYS A 79 0.44 -11.26 -18.97
CA LYS A 79 1.71 -11.66 -19.54
C LYS A 79 2.11 -10.73 -20.66
N THR A 80 3.39 -10.41 -20.75
CA THR A 80 3.98 -9.64 -21.84
C THR A 80 5.24 -10.33 -22.35
N THR A 81 5.83 -9.81 -23.41
CA THR A 81 7.17 -10.18 -23.87
C THR A 81 8.12 -9.04 -23.53
N LEU A 82 9.27 -9.35 -22.92
CA LEU A 82 10.30 -8.36 -22.63
C LEU A 82 11.30 -8.28 -23.79
N ASP A 83 11.49 -7.09 -24.36
CA ASP A 83 12.54 -6.81 -25.34
C ASP A 83 13.87 -6.54 -24.62
N LEU A 84 14.45 -7.60 -24.05
CA LEU A 84 15.63 -7.51 -23.19
C LEU A 84 16.88 -7.14 -24.00
N LYS A 85 17.52 -6.05 -23.60
CA LYS A 85 18.73 -5.51 -24.24
C LYS A 85 19.75 -5.16 -23.17
N PRO A 86 20.99 -5.72 -23.21
CA PRO A 86 22.03 -5.36 -22.26
C PRO A 86 22.20 -3.84 -22.18
N SER A 87 22.37 -3.31 -20.97
CA SER A 87 22.51 -1.87 -20.68
C SER A 87 21.29 -0.98 -20.90
N PHE A 88 20.24 -1.44 -21.60
CA PHE A 88 19.06 -0.62 -21.92
C PHE A 88 17.78 -1.09 -21.22
N CYS A 89 17.51 -2.41 -21.27
CA CYS A 89 16.35 -3.08 -20.71
C CYS A 89 16.79 -4.44 -20.18
N ALA A 90 17.59 -4.45 -19.12
CA ALA A 90 18.30 -5.66 -18.70
C ALA A 90 17.43 -6.64 -17.90
N ALA A 91 16.37 -6.16 -17.25
CA ALA A 91 15.45 -6.98 -16.47
C ALA A 91 14.08 -6.31 -16.30
N GLY A 92 13.05 -7.13 -16.06
CA GLY A 92 11.70 -6.65 -15.81
C GLY A 92 10.77 -7.75 -15.29
N ILE A 93 9.48 -7.40 -15.21
CA ILE A 93 8.37 -8.31 -14.89
C ILE A 93 7.71 -8.73 -16.20
N GLU A 94 7.85 -10.01 -16.55
CA GLU A 94 7.29 -10.57 -17.77
C GLU A 94 5.83 -11.02 -17.57
N GLU A 95 5.49 -11.51 -16.39
CA GLU A 95 4.18 -12.08 -16.11
C GLU A 95 3.80 -11.89 -14.65
N ALA A 96 2.53 -11.54 -14.42
CA ALA A 96 1.96 -11.28 -13.11
C ALA A 96 0.62 -12.03 -13.01
N ILE A 97 0.54 -12.95 -12.05
CA ILE A 97 -0.58 -13.87 -11.89
C ILE A 97 -1.16 -13.69 -10.49
N ILE A 98 -2.48 -13.51 -10.43
CA ILE A 98 -3.27 -13.52 -9.19
C ILE A 98 -4.03 -14.84 -9.18
N GLY A 99 -3.73 -15.69 -8.19
CA GLY A 99 -4.47 -16.92 -7.91
C GLY A 99 -5.39 -16.77 -6.70
N ASP A 100 -5.89 -17.89 -6.20
CA ASP A 100 -6.89 -17.89 -5.12
C ASP A 100 -6.31 -17.41 -3.79
N ASP A 101 -5.11 -17.88 -3.40
CA ASP A 101 -4.47 -17.52 -2.12
C ASP A 101 -3.05 -16.96 -2.30
N GLU A 102 -2.56 -16.88 -3.54
CA GLU A 102 -1.18 -16.54 -3.85
C GLU A 102 -1.09 -15.61 -5.06
N ILE A 103 -0.08 -14.76 -5.04
CA ILE A 103 0.32 -13.94 -6.18
C ILE A 103 1.72 -14.36 -6.62
N LYS A 104 1.89 -14.48 -7.93
CA LYS A 104 3.13 -14.87 -8.58
C LYS A 104 3.61 -13.77 -9.52
N ILE A 105 4.80 -13.24 -9.24
CA ILE A 105 5.48 -12.26 -10.09
C ILE A 105 6.67 -12.93 -10.76
N ILE A 106 6.67 -12.97 -12.10
CA ILE A 106 7.71 -13.62 -12.89
C ILE A 106 8.68 -12.56 -13.40
N HIS A 107 9.91 -12.63 -12.89
CA HIS A 107 11.02 -11.79 -13.29
C HIS A 107 11.81 -12.47 -14.41
N ALA A 108 12.20 -11.69 -15.41
CA ALA A 108 13.10 -12.13 -16.46
C ALA A 108 14.18 -11.07 -16.73
N GLY A 109 15.39 -11.51 -17.08
CA GLY A 109 16.50 -10.60 -17.32
C GLY A 109 17.79 -11.28 -17.80
N LEU A 110 18.68 -10.49 -18.39
CA LEU A 110 19.99 -10.88 -18.92
C LEU A 110 21.09 -10.73 -17.84
N ALA A 111 22.28 -11.29 -18.07
CA ALA A 111 23.45 -11.11 -17.19
C ALA A 111 23.20 -11.49 -15.72
N GLY A 112 22.35 -12.52 -15.51
CA GLY A 112 21.95 -12.93 -14.16
C GLY A 112 20.94 -11.98 -13.50
N ALA A 113 20.52 -10.89 -14.14
CA ALA A 113 19.57 -9.95 -13.57
C ALA A 113 18.17 -10.55 -13.38
N GLY A 114 17.75 -11.54 -14.18
CA GLY A 114 16.47 -12.22 -13.97
C GLY A 114 16.46 -13.11 -12.74
N VAL A 115 17.34 -14.11 -12.71
CA VAL A 115 17.44 -15.06 -11.59
C VAL A 115 18.02 -14.41 -10.34
N GLY A 116 19.00 -13.52 -10.49
CA GLY A 116 19.52 -12.71 -9.39
C GLY A 116 18.45 -11.81 -8.78
N ALA A 117 17.59 -11.17 -9.58
CA ALA A 117 16.47 -10.41 -9.04
C ALA A 117 15.49 -11.27 -8.24
N ALA A 118 15.19 -12.48 -8.73
CA ALA A 118 14.34 -13.43 -8.02
C ALA A 118 15.00 -14.01 -6.78
N PHE A 119 16.33 -14.18 -6.74
CA PHE A 119 17.06 -14.66 -5.56
C PHE A 119 17.20 -13.59 -4.49
N CYS A 120 17.48 -12.35 -4.89
CA CYS A 120 17.49 -11.21 -3.97
C CYS A 120 16.12 -11.02 -3.30
N ARG A 121 15.03 -11.14 -4.06
CA ARG A 121 13.66 -11.08 -3.54
C ARG A 121 13.27 -12.33 -2.78
N GLY A 122 13.67 -13.50 -3.27
CA GLY A 122 13.24 -14.81 -2.80
C GLY A 122 13.59 -15.14 -1.36
N LYS A 123 14.59 -14.45 -0.80
CA LYS A 123 15.02 -14.61 0.59
C LYS A 123 14.28 -13.72 1.58
N ALA A 124 13.45 -12.80 1.10
CA ALA A 124 12.77 -11.81 1.91
C ALA A 124 11.64 -12.41 2.75
N ALA A 125 11.31 -11.74 3.86
CA ALA A 125 10.05 -12.01 4.56
C ALA A 125 8.86 -11.82 3.60
N GLY A 126 7.77 -12.56 3.83
CA GLY A 126 6.57 -12.52 2.99
C GLY A 126 6.63 -13.39 1.73
N VAL A 127 7.81 -13.88 1.31
CA VAL A 127 7.92 -14.84 0.21
C VAL A 127 7.61 -16.26 0.69
N LYS A 128 6.75 -16.98 -0.06
CA LYS A 128 6.47 -18.42 0.18
C LYS A 128 7.53 -19.30 -0.47
N ARG A 129 7.85 -19.00 -1.73
CA ARG A 129 8.79 -19.77 -2.56
C ARG A 129 9.22 -18.99 -3.80
N VAL A 130 10.31 -19.46 -4.40
CA VAL A 130 10.76 -19.09 -5.74
C VAL A 130 10.65 -20.28 -6.67
N GLU A 131 10.14 -20.04 -7.87
CA GLU A 131 10.04 -21.04 -8.94
C GLU A 131 11.01 -20.67 -10.06
N ILE A 132 12.10 -21.43 -10.21
CA ILE A 132 13.14 -21.19 -11.20
C ILE A 132 12.78 -21.93 -12.48
N PHE A 133 12.50 -21.17 -13.54
CA PHE A 133 12.24 -21.73 -14.87
C PHE A 133 13.54 -21.88 -15.66
N GLU A 134 14.36 -20.83 -15.67
CA GLU A 134 15.61 -20.76 -16.41
C GLU A 134 16.68 -20.07 -15.56
N LYS A 135 17.79 -20.74 -15.25
CA LYS A 135 18.84 -20.20 -14.37
C LYS A 135 19.65 -19.05 -14.98
N GLY A 136 19.59 -18.86 -16.31
CA GLY A 136 20.30 -17.79 -17.01
C GLY A 136 21.81 -17.72 -16.73
N GLY A 137 22.44 -16.61 -17.11
CA GLY A 137 23.86 -16.30 -16.84
C GLY A 137 24.61 -15.78 -18.07
N GLY A 138 25.46 -14.75 -17.89
CA GLY A 138 26.12 -14.08 -19.02
C GLY A 138 25.10 -13.48 -19.99
N SER A 139 25.13 -13.87 -21.27
CA SER A 139 24.15 -13.41 -22.28
C SER A 139 22.82 -14.18 -22.28
N LYS A 140 22.66 -15.22 -21.43
CA LYS A 140 21.42 -16.02 -21.39
C LYS A 140 20.39 -15.42 -20.45
N VAL A 141 19.13 -15.45 -20.89
CA VAL A 141 17.98 -15.03 -20.10
C VAL A 141 17.85 -15.93 -18.86
N GLY A 142 17.73 -15.30 -17.69
CA GLY A 142 17.28 -15.94 -16.47
C GLY A 142 15.81 -15.60 -16.23
N LYS A 143 15.04 -16.57 -15.78
CA LYS A 143 13.61 -16.43 -15.52
C LYS A 143 13.20 -17.19 -14.26
N ALA A 144 12.56 -16.50 -13.33
CA ALA A 144 12.08 -17.08 -12.08
C ALA A 144 10.89 -16.31 -11.52
N ALA A 145 10.00 -17.02 -10.83
CA ALA A 145 8.88 -16.41 -10.12
C ALA A 145 9.18 -16.22 -8.65
N VAL A 146 8.73 -15.10 -8.09
CA VAL A 146 8.60 -14.88 -6.65
C VAL A 146 7.12 -15.07 -6.31
N VAL A 147 6.84 -16.00 -5.40
CA VAL A 147 5.47 -16.32 -4.97
C VAL A 147 5.26 -15.84 -3.54
N THR A 148 4.18 -15.10 -3.32
CA THR A 148 3.80 -14.51 -2.03
C THR A 148 2.34 -14.83 -1.72
N PRO A 149 1.89 -14.76 -0.46
CA PRO A 149 0.47 -14.81 -0.14
C PRO A 149 -0.26 -13.66 -0.84
N LYS A 150 -1.50 -13.90 -1.27
CA LYS A 150 -2.38 -12.84 -1.76
C LYS A 150 -2.88 -12.02 -0.57
N LEU A 151 -2.55 -10.73 -0.53
CA LEU A 151 -3.08 -9.80 0.46
C LEU A 151 -4.07 -8.82 -0.18
N ARG A 152 -4.98 -8.29 0.63
CA ARG A 152 -5.91 -7.22 0.32
C ARG A 152 -5.43 -5.91 0.92
N LYS A 153 -5.58 -4.83 0.15
CA LYS A 153 -5.31 -3.48 0.63
C LYS A 153 -6.53 -3.00 1.40
N VAL A 154 -6.31 -2.49 2.61
CA VAL A 154 -7.38 -1.88 3.41
C VAL A 154 -6.93 -0.47 3.78
N ILE A 155 -7.61 0.53 3.22
CA ILE A 155 -7.34 1.95 3.45
C ILE A 155 -8.42 2.45 4.42
N ILE A 156 -8.00 2.96 5.56
CA ILE A 156 -8.88 3.43 6.63
C ILE A 156 -8.70 4.93 6.80
N GLY A 157 -9.76 5.71 6.62
CA GLY A 157 -9.80 7.14 6.95
C GLY A 157 -10.40 7.34 8.33
N ILE A 158 -9.75 8.08 9.23
CA ILE A 158 -10.18 8.33 10.62
C ILE A 158 -10.20 9.83 10.86
N ASP A 159 -11.22 10.30 11.58
CA ASP A 159 -11.29 11.70 11.99
C ASP A 159 -12.04 11.89 13.30
N ASP A 160 -11.88 13.08 13.88
CA ASP A 160 -12.61 13.57 15.05
C ASP A 160 -12.46 12.63 16.26
N THR A 161 -11.22 12.44 16.72
CA THR A 161 -10.91 11.56 17.87
C THR A 161 -10.44 12.30 19.11
N ASP A 162 -10.02 13.56 18.96
CA ASP A 162 -9.50 14.43 20.01
C ASP A 162 -10.47 15.57 20.34
N ILE A 163 -10.18 16.29 21.41
CA ILE A 163 -10.95 17.47 21.85
C ILE A 163 -10.02 18.69 21.93
N PRO A 164 -10.54 19.93 21.97
CA PRO A 164 -9.69 21.14 21.93
C PRO A 164 -8.62 21.22 23.02
N THR A 165 -8.83 20.56 24.16
CA THR A 165 -7.94 20.59 25.33
C THR A 165 -7.01 19.40 25.45
N GLU A 166 -7.29 18.28 24.77
CA GLU A 166 -6.59 17.00 24.99
C GLU A 166 -6.68 16.08 23.77
N GLY A 167 -5.63 15.27 23.58
CA GLY A 167 -5.58 14.26 22.53
C GLY A 167 -4.93 14.78 21.23
N ALA A 168 -4.57 13.83 20.37
CA ALA A 168 -4.07 14.09 19.03
C ALA A 168 -4.47 12.93 18.11
N THR A 169 -5.31 13.22 17.11
CA THR A 169 -5.85 12.16 16.23
C THR A 169 -4.77 11.33 15.53
N TRP A 170 -3.68 11.96 15.08
CA TRP A 170 -2.56 11.25 14.43
C TRP A 170 -1.86 10.27 15.38
N THR A 171 -1.62 10.65 16.63
CA THR A 171 -0.93 9.82 17.61
C THR A 171 -1.80 8.62 18.00
N LEU A 172 -3.08 8.85 18.29
CA LEU A 172 -4.02 7.78 18.65
C LEU A 172 -4.13 6.76 17.52
N ALA A 173 -4.36 7.22 16.28
CA ALA A 173 -4.48 6.35 15.12
C ALA A 173 -3.20 5.52 14.86
N ASN A 174 -2.01 6.14 14.99
CA ASN A 174 -0.75 5.42 14.81
C ASN A 174 -0.52 4.34 15.89
N ASN A 175 -0.80 4.67 17.15
CA ASN A 175 -0.63 3.73 18.26
C ASN A 175 -1.56 2.54 18.12
N ILE A 176 -2.84 2.79 17.79
CA ILE A 176 -3.81 1.72 17.50
C ILE A 176 -3.33 0.83 16.36
N ALA A 177 -2.83 1.43 15.27
CA ALA A 177 -2.35 0.67 14.12
C ALA A 177 -1.14 -0.22 14.45
N THR A 178 -0.22 0.31 15.25
CA THR A 178 0.99 -0.38 15.70
C THR A 178 0.63 -1.53 16.63
N GLU A 179 -0.25 -1.29 17.61
CA GLU A 179 -0.76 -2.31 18.53
C GLU A 179 -1.46 -3.45 17.77
N ILE A 180 -2.29 -3.14 16.78
CA ILE A 180 -2.92 -4.16 15.93
C ILE A 180 -1.90 -4.96 15.13
N GLN A 181 -0.89 -4.31 14.55
CA GLN A 181 0.20 -5.01 13.84
C GLN A 181 0.93 -5.99 14.77
N ASP A 182 1.28 -5.55 15.98
CA ASP A 182 2.03 -6.38 16.93
C ASP A 182 1.19 -7.55 17.47
N GLU A 183 -0.11 -7.33 17.71
CA GLU A 183 -1.04 -8.34 18.22
C GLU A 183 -1.45 -9.37 17.16
N LYS A 184 -1.68 -8.92 15.92
CA LYS A 184 -2.31 -9.72 14.86
C LYS A 184 -1.36 -10.14 13.75
N GLY A 185 -0.19 -9.50 13.64
CA GLY A 185 0.75 -9.71 12.54
C GLY A 185 0.33 -9.09 11.21
N TYR A 186 -0.72 -8.26 11.22
CA TYR A 186 -1.19 -7.50 10.04
C TYR A 186 -0.13 -6.49 9.59
N LYS A 187 0.00 -6.27 8.28
CA LYS A 187 1.03 -5.38 7.75
C LYS A 187 0.52 -3.94 7.74
N TYR A 188 0.94 -3.13 8.70
CA TYR A 188 0.68 -1.69 8.72
C TYR A 188 1.68 -0.98 7.78
N LEU A 189 1.17 -0.46 6.66
CA LEU A 189 1.98 0.00 5.54
C LEU A 189 2.25 1.49 5.53
N GLU A 190 1.25 2.31 5.87
CA GLU A 190 1.30 3.77 5.70
C GLU A 190 0.48 4.48 6.78
N HIS A 191 1.03 5.59 7.26
CA HIS A 191 0.38 6.58 8.12
C HIS A 191 0.40 7.93 7.41
N ILE A 192 -0.76 8.50 7.09
CA ILE A 192 -0.82 9.76 6.34
C ILE A 192 -1.70 10.76 7.08
N THR A 193 -1.12 11.92 7.35
CA THR A 193 -1.86 13.06 7.90
C THR A 193 -2.38 13.94 6.77
N CYS A 194 -3.70 14.13 6.72
CA CYS A 194 -4.39 14.97 5.75
C CYS A 194 -4.89 16.24 6.43
N GLN A 195 -4.36 17.40 6.06
CA GLN A 195 -4.87 18.67 6.56
C GLN A 195 -6.09 19.10 5.73
N LEU A 196 -7.20 19.43 6.39
CA LEU A 196 -8.45 19.87 5.73
C LEU A 196 -8.60 21.39 5.81
N TYR A 197 -9.84 21.89 5.78
CA TYR A 197 -10.14 23.32 5.73
C TYR A 197 -9.72 24.08 7.01
N PRO A 198 -8.70 24.96 6.96
CA PRO A 198 -8.19 25.63 8.15
C PRO A 198 -9.19 26.59 8.80
N ASN A 199 -10.16 27.12 8.05
CA ASN A 199 -11.16 28.06 8.59
C ASN A 199 -12.41 27.35 9.14
N ASN A 200 -12.39 26.02 9.27
CA ASN A 200 -13.46 25.30 9.95
C ASN A 200 -13.60 25.81 11.40
N PRO A 201 -14.79 26.22 11.89
CA PRO A 201 -14.98 26.63 13.27
C PRO A 201 -15.09 25.46 14.27
N ASN A 202 -15.40 24.25 13.78
CA ASN A 202 -15.61 23.04 14.58
C ASN A 202 -14.34 22.17 14.68
N LYS A 203 -13.18 22.70 14.32
CA LYS A 203 -11.90 21.97 14.37
C LYS A 203 -11.29 21.98 15.77
N THR A 204 -10.45 20.99 16.06
CA THR A 204 -9.35 21.16 17.02
C THR A 204 -8.25 22.02 16.37
N LYS A 205 -7.02 22.07 16.91
CA LYS A 205 -6.03 23.06 16.44
C LYS A 205 -5.72 23.02 14.94
N ASN A 206 -5.54 21.82 14.36
CA ASN A 206 -4.95 21.68 13.03
C ASN A 206 -5.92 21.19 11.93
N CYS A 207 -7.16 20.83 12.27
CA CYS A 207 -8.16 20.28 11.33
C CYS A 207 -7.58 19.14 10.46
N VAL A 208 -7.01 18.12 11.09
CA VAL A 208 -6.36 17.00 10.40
C VAL A 208 -7.15 15.71 10.55
N SER A 209 -7.21 14.94 9.47
CA SER A 209 -7.73 13.57 9.43
C SER A 209 -6.61 12.61 9.03
N ILE A 210 -6.76 11.32 9.35
CA ILE A 210 -5.68 10.34 9.23
C ILE A 210 -6.07 9.23 8.27
N ILE A 211 -5.11 8.78 7.46
CA ILE A 211 -5.20 7.54 6.70
C ILE A 211 -4.26 6.51 7.33
N LEU A 212 -4.79 5.32 7.58
CA LEU A 212 -4.02 4.12 7.87
C LEU A 212 -4.16 3.16 6.69
N VAL A 213 -3.06 2.54 6.25
CA VAL A 213 -3.10 1.52 5.20
C VAL A 213 -2.59 0.21 5.75
N PHE A 214 -3.35 -0.85 5.55
CA PHE A 214 -2.97 -2.21 5.89
C PHE A 214 -2.94 -3.12 4.67
N ALA A 215 -2.09 -4.15 4.74
CA ALA A 215 -2.23 -5.36 3.95
C ALA A 215 -2.54 -6.54 4.87
N VAL A 216 -3.69 -7.17 4.62
CA VAL A 216 -4.22 -8.32 5.37
C VAL A 216 -4.69 -9.40 4.42
N LYS A 217 -4.91 -10.62 4.91
CA LYS A 217 -5.63 -11.59 4.10
C LYS A 217 -7.11 -11.21 4.00
N ASP A 218 -7.80 -11.77 3.01
CA ASP A 218 -9.21 -11.48 2.77
C ASP A 218 -10.08 -11.84 3.99
N GLU A 219 -9.82 -13.01 4.59
CA GLU A 219 -10.52 -13.50 5.78
C GLU A 219 -10.31 -12.65 7.04
N ASP A 220 -9.22 -11.88 7.09
CA ASP A 220 -8.81 -11.08 8.25
C ASP A 220 -9.37 -9.64 8.22
N LYS A 221 -10.00 -9.23 7.11
CA LYS A 221 -10.46 -7.85 6.91
C LYS A 221 -11.46 -7.40 7.97
N GLU A 222 -12.45 -8.24 8.29
CA GLU A 222 -13.46 -7.90 9.30
C GLU A 222 -12.86 -7.85 10.71
N ASP A 223 -11.87 -8.69 11.02
CA ASP A 223 -11.17 -8.62 12.31
C ASP A 223 -10.39 -7.30 12.45
N LEU A 224 -9.71 -6.84 11.39
CA LEU A 224 -9.05 -5.54 11.36
C LEU A 224 -10.04 -4.39 11.65
N ILE A 225 -11.18 -4.36 10.96
CA ILE A 225 -12.22 -3.32 11.13
C ILE A 225 -12.73 -3.30 12.57
N ASN A 226 -13.06 -4.47 13.13
CA ASN A 226 -13.55 -4.60 14.50
C ASN A 226 -12.49 -4.21 15.53
N SER A 227 -11.23 -4.57 15.29
CA SER A 227 -10.10 -4.21 16.15
C SER A 227 -9.90 -2.70 16.20
N ILE A 228 -9.91 -2.03 15.05
CA ILE A 228 -9.85 -0.56 14.95
C ILE A 228 -11.01 0.07 15.71
N LYS A 229 -12.24 -0.38 15.44
CA LYS A 229 -13.45 0.15 16.10
C LYS A 229 -13.38 0.02 17.61
N SER A 230 -12.98 -1.16 18.11
CA SER A 230 -12.88 -1.42 19.55
C SER A 230 -11.83 -0.55 20.22
N LYS A 231 -10.64 -0.42 19.63
CA LYS A 231 -9.56 0.40 20.20
C LYS A 231 -9.88 1.89 20.13
N LEU A 232 -10.46 2.37 19.02
CA LEU A 232 -10.95 3.75 18.92
C LEU A 232 -12.01 4.05 19.99
N LYS A 233 -13.00 3.17 20.16
CA LYS A 233 -14.06 3.35 21.16
C LYS A 233 -13.53 3.45 22.59
N LYS A 234 -12.43 2.76 22.88
CA LYS A 234 -11.81 2.73 24.20
C LYS A 234 -11.07 4.03 24.51
N ASP A 235 -10.33 4.56 23.54
CA ASP A 235 -9.31 5.58 23.77
C ASP A 235 -9.64 6.95 23.13
N THR A 236 -10.71 7.05 22.33
CA THR A 236 -11.15 8.35 21.78
C THR A 236 -11.76 9.25 22.85
N LEU A 237 -11.51 10.56 22.70
CA LEU A 237 -12.06 11.60 23.58
C LEU A 237 -13.26 12.33 22.96
N SER A 238 -13.54 12.11 21.67
CA SER A 238 -14.61 12.80 20.96
C SER A 238 -15.92 11.99 20.95
N GLU A 239 -17.04 12.71 20.99
CA GLU A 239 -18.39 12.17 20.81
C GLU A 239 -18.77 12.01 19.34
N ASN A 240 -17.86 12.31 18.41
CA ASN A 240 -18.15 12.37 16.96
C ASN A 240 -17.24 11.49 16.10
N THR A 241 -16.46 10.62 16.74
CA THR A 241 -15.51 9.75 16.05
C THR A 241 -16.19 8.82 15.07
N ALA A 242 -15.67 8.84 13.84
CA ALA A 242 -16.04 7.92 12.79
C ALA A 242 -14.80 7.56 11.96
N PHE A 243 -14.86 6.41 11.31
CA PHE A 243 -13.89 6.03 10.30
C PHE A 243 -14.58 5.41 9.10
N VAL A 244 -13.87 5.40 7.98
CA VAL A 244 -14.32 4.76 6.74
C VAL A 244 -13.29 3.75 6.28
N VAL A 245 -13.75 2.73 5.55
CA VAL A 245 -12.89 1.67 5.02
C VAL A 245 -13.09 1.57 3.51
N TYR A 246 -11.97 1.57 2.78
CA TYR A 246 -11.93 1.40 1.34
C TYR A 246 -10.89 0.35 0.97
N ASP A 247 -11.27 -0.58 0.09
CA ASP A 247 -10.50 -1.80 -0.20
C ASP A 247 -10.16 -1.97 -1.69
N LYS A 248 -10.21 -0.86 -2.45
CA LYS A 248 -9.79 -0.84 -3.86
C LYS A 248 -8.53 -0.01 -4.06
N LEU A 249 -7.78 -0.33 -5.11
CA LEU A 249 -6.52 0.34 -5.42
C LEU A 249 -6.75 1.74 -6.02
N ASP A 250 -7.82 1.93 -6.78
CA ASP A 250 -8.16 3.21 -7.41
C ASP A 250 -9.22 3.96 -6.60
N ILE A 251 -8.90 5.19 -6.15
CA ILE A 251 -9.89 6.07 -5.51
C ILE A 251 -10.84 6.65 -6.58
N PRO A 252 -12.18 6.59 -6.40
CA PRO A 252 -13.13 7.12 -7.38
C PRO A 252 -13.02 8.64 -7.53
N GLN A 253 -13.24 9.16 -8.73
CA GLN A 253 -13.08 10.59 -9.01
C GLN A 253 -14.01 11.48 -8.16
N GLU A 254 -15.24 11.03 -7.87
CA GLU A 254 -16.17 11.75 -6.99
C GLU A 254 -15.57 11.92 -5.58
N VAL A 255 -14.94 10.87 -5.05
CA VAL A 255 -14.31 10.87 -3.71
C VAL A 255 -13.04 11.73 -3.71
N LYS A 256 -12.24 11.68 -4.78
CA LYS A 256 -11.09 12.58 -4.97
C LYS A 256 -11.51 14.05 -4.95
N ASN A 257 -12.53 14.39 -5.73
CA ASN A 257 -13.07 15.75 -5.79
C ASN A 257 -13.59 16.19 -4.42
N TYR A 258 -14.29 15.31 -3.70
CA TYR A 258 -14.75 15.60 -2.34
C TYR A 258 -13.58 15.92 -1.40
N GLY A 259 -12.51 15.11 -1.42
CA GLY A 259 -11.31 15.33 -0.61
C GLY A 259 -10.67 16.70 -0.87
N ILE A 260 -10.51 17.08 -2.14
CA ILE A 260 -9.96 18.39 -2.53
C ILE A 260 -10.87 19.54 -2.08
N GLU A 261 -12.18 19.42 -2.25
CA GLU A 261 -13.12 20.49 -1.89
C GLU A 261 -13.29 20.63 -0.36
N ALA A 262 -13.13 19.53 0.39
CA ALA A 262 -13.10 19.53 1.86
C ALA A 262 -11.86 20.25 2.44
N LYS A 263 -10.82 20.48 1.62
CA LYS A 263 -9.68 21.34 2.00
C LYS A 263 -9.96 22.83 1.83
N LYS A 264 -10.95 23.20 1.01
CA LYS A 264 -11.23 24.59 0.62
C LYS A 264 -12.48 25.17 1.26
N SER A 265 -13.39 24.32 1.73
CA SER A 265 -14.71 24.75 2.20
C SER A 265 -15.30 23.78 3.22
N MET A 266 -16.28 24.26 3.96
CA MET A 266 -17.09 23.43 4.86
C MET A 266 -17.94 22.45 4.07
N LYS A 267 -18.06 21.22 4.59
CA LYS A 267 -18.86 20.13 4.03
C LYS A 267 -19.95 19.70 5.00
N SER A 268 -21.04 19.15 4.47
CA SER A 268 -22.12 18.60 5.29
C SER A 268 -21.96 17.10 5.48
N PHE A 269 -22.53 16.60 6.58
CA PHE A 269 -22.60 15.16 6.85
C PHE A 269 -23.37 14.42 5.75
N GLU A 270 -24.48 15.00 5.28
CA GLU A 270 -25.33 14.38 4.25
C GLU A 270 -24.61 14.25 2.91
N GLU A 271 -23.77 15.22 2.55
CA GLU A 271 -22.90 15.15 1.35
C GLU A 271 -21.92 13.98 1.48
N ALA A 272 -21.21 13.91 2.61
CA ALA A 272 -20.22 12.87 2.88
C ALA A 272 -20.87 11.47 2.86
N GLU A 273 -21.96 11.27 3.59
CA GLU A 273 -22.65 9.99 3.70
C GLU A 273 -23.16 9.51 2.34
N LYS A 274 -23.71 10.42 1.54
CA LYS A 274 -24.21 10.12 0.20
C LYS A 274 -23.10 9.70 -0.76
N ILE A 275 -21.96 10.40 -0.73
CA ILE A 275 -20.80 10.07 -1.57
C ILE A 275 -20.21 8.72 -1.15
N ALA A 276 -20.03 8.48 0.14
CA ALA A 276 -19.53 7.20 0.65
C ALA A 276 -20.42 6.02 0.21
N LYS A 277 -21.74 6.12 0.41
CA LYS A 277 -22.71 5.08 0.00
C LYS A 277 -22.68 4.82 -1.50
N ARG A 278 -22.66 5.86 -2.34
CA ARG A 278 -22.60 5.72 -3.81
C ARG A 278 -21.34 5.02 -4.31
N ASN A 279 -20.23 5.21 -3.59
CA ASN A 279 -18.94 4.64 -3.94
C ASN A 279 -18.64 3.32 -3.22
N ASN A 280 -19.62 2.77 -2.48
CA ASN A 280 -19.49 1.55 -1.68
C ASN A 280 -18.33 1.62 -0.68
N ILE A 281 -18.13 2.80 -0.08
CA ILE A 281 -17.18 2.99 1.02
C ILE A 281 -17.88 2.58 2.31
N HIS A 282 -17.28 1.68 3.07
CA HIS A 282 -17.80 1.20 4.35
C HIS A 282 -17.66 2.31 5.40
N ILE A 283 -18.70 2.53 6.20
CA ILE A 283 -18.75 3.60 7.20
C ILE A 283 -18.92 2.96 8.58
N GLU A 284 -18.07 3.39 9.52
CA GLU A 284 -18.15 3.00 10.92
C GLU A 284 -18.29 4.23 11.82
N TYR A 285 -19.42 4.30 12.52
CA TYR A 285 -19.65 5.28 13.57
C TYR A 285 -19.19 4.68 14.90
N VAL A 286 -18.25 5.35 15.59
CA VAL A 286 -17.68 4.88 16.85
C VAL A 286 -18.43 5.49 18.03
N THR A 287 -18.44 6.82 18.10
CA THR A 287 -19.13 7.61 19.13
C THR A 287 -20.16 8.57 18.53
N GLY A 288 -19.95 9.01 17.29
CA GLY A 288 -20.90 9.85 16.57
C GLY A 288 -20.64 9.93 15.08
N LYS A 289 -21.09 11.01 14.45
CA LYS A 289 -21.22 11.10 12.98
C LYS A 289 -20.33 12.13 12.30
N ALA A 290 -19.92 13.18 13.01
CA ALA A 290 -19.28 14.33 12.36
C ALA A 290 -17.91 13.99 11.74
N GLY A 291 -17.15 13.07 12.36
CA GLY A 291 -15.88 12.58 11.82
C GLY A 291 -15.99 11.92 10.44
N LEU A 292 -17.19 11.54 9.98
CA LEU A 292 -17.35 11.01 8.61
C LEU A 292 -16.85 12.00 7.55
N ILE A 293 -17.02 13.31 7.79
CA ILE A 293 -16.64 14.36 6.85
C ILE A 293 -15.15 14.29 6.54
N GLY A 294 -14.30 14.29 7.57
CA GLY A 294 -12.86 14.26 7.37
C GLY A 294 -12.32 12.87 7.07
N ALA A 295 -12.93 11.82 7.64
CA ALA A 295 -12.56 10.44 7.32
C ALA A 295 -12.72 10.14 5.82
N LEU A 296 -13.84 10.56 5.21
CA LEU A 296 -14.05 10.43 3.76
C LEU A 296 -13.12 11.35 2.96
N ALA A 297 -12.89 12.58 3.44
CA ALA A 297 -11.98 13.51 2.76
C ALA A 297 -10.55 12.95 2.71
N ALA A 298 -10.09 12.31 3.77
CA ALA A 298 -8.79 11.64 3.84
C ALA A 298 -8.68 10.55 2.75
N ILE A 299 -9.69 9.68 2.59
CA ILE A 299 -9.72 8.70 1.49
C ILE A 299 -9.60 9.38 0.12
N GLY A 300 -10.28 10.51 -0.08
CA GLY A 300 -10.20 11.30 -1.31
C GLY A 300 -8.80 11.85 -1.62
N LEU A 301 -7.97 12.07 -0.61
CA LEU A 301 -6.62 12.58 -0.72
C LEU A 301 -5.55 11.48 -0.82
N TYR A 302 -5.94 10.21 -0.70
CA TYR A 302 -5.02 9.08 -0.78
C TYR A 302 -4.25 9.08 -2.13
N ASN A 303 -2.96 8.72 -2.08
CA ASN A 303 -2.02 8.79 -3.21
C ASN A 303 -1.80 10.21 -3.81
N SER A 304 -2.12 11.29 -3.08
CA SER A 304 -1.87 12.68 -3.52
C SER A 304 -0.99 13.45 -2.54
N PRO A 305 0.35 13.20 -2.50
CA PRO A 305 1.24 13.79 -1.50
C PRO A 305 1.32 15.31 -1.50
N GLU A 306 1.27 15.90 -2.70
CA GLU A 306 1.21 17.35 -2.87
C GLU A 306 -0.10 17.94 -2.33
N GLU A 307 -1.16 17.13 -2.20
CA GLU A 307 -2.47 17.61 -1.77
C GLU A 307 -2.78 17.28 -0.31
N TYR A 308 -2.39 16.14 0.25
CA TYR A 308 -2.73 15.86 1.66
C TYR A 308 -2.08 16.86 2.65
N ALA A 309 -0.86 17.36 2.35
CA ALA A 309 -0.12 18.27 3.22
C ALA A 309 -0.35 19.77 2.89
N LYS A 310 -0.85 20.06 1.69
CA LYS A 310 -1.03 21.45 1.22
C LYS A 310 -2.13 22.16 2.00
N VAL A 311 -1.88 23.41 2.32
CA VAL A 311 -2.87 24.29 2.94
C VAL A 311 -3.45 25.20 1.87
N TYR A 312 -4.78 25.27 1.78
CA TYR A 312 -5.46 26.29 0.99
C TYR A 312 -5.76 27.47 1.92
N SER A 313 -5.08 28.59 1.70
CA SER A 313 -5.28 29.86 2.40
C SER A 313 -5.43 30.98 1.39
N ASP A 314 -6.25 31.98 1.74
CA ASP A 314 -6.37 33.23 0.98
C ASP A 314 -5.31 34.27 1.41
N GLU A 315 -4.30 33.84 2.18
CA GLU A 315 -3.14 34.64 2.63
C GLU A 315 -2.01 34.68 1.59
#